data_AF-V7FVV3-F1
#
_entry.id   AF-V7FVV3-F1
#
_cell.length_a   1.000
_cell.length_b   1.000
_cell.length_c   1.000
_cell.angle_alpha   90.00
_cell.angle_beta   90.00
_cell.angle_gamma   90.00
#
_symmetry.space_group_name_H-M   'P 1'
#
loop_
_entity.id
_entity.type
_entity.pdbx_description
1 polymer ?
#
loop_
_entity_poly.entity_id
_entity_poly.type
_entity_poly.pdbx_seq_one_letter_code
_entity_poly.pdbx_strand_id
1 'polypeptide(L)'
;MSDGLEVENVKLVSPRSQRNSVMTFGTDERLKSYLDTNQLQRERMCTAVLALDKRFMNVRPRHPRGGPDGGRDIEAILNGEQKTYGAIGFVNQANDSTDHKKKAQRKFLDDLASAITADSEINAFVLFTNVNLTAAEKDTLIQKATKRGLAYCEIFDRERIRLVLDGADGMAIRFQSLGIPMSEAEQATFFARWGDDIQSVIVDGFSEIKKSLNRMQFLQEMNAPLDQFLVLLELDREYNGNEIGHFRFFEHESRRTARWALYGDVWNIGSRT
;
A
#
# COMPACT_ATOMS: atom_id res chain seq x y z
N MET A 1 36.33 45.95 -43.41
CA MET A 1 36.00 44.81 -44.30
C MET A 1 37.14 43.82 -44.17
N SER A 2 37.01 42.59 -43.69
CA SER A 2 35.88 41.76 -43.26
C SER A 2 36.55 40.56 -42.56
N ASP A 3 36.31 40.42 -41.27
CA ASP A 3 35.52 39.35 -40.64
C ASP A 3 36.27 38.02 -40.52
N GLY A 4 36.85 37.81 -39.33
CA GLY A 4 37.32 36.53 -38.85
C GLY A 4 36.15 35.74 -38.27
N LEU A 5 35.90 34.56 -38.83
CA LEU A 5 34.93 33.58 -38.34
C LEU A 5 35.48 32.89 -37.08
N GLU A 6 34.95 33.26 -35.93
CA GLU A 6 35.10 32.52 -34.68
C GLU A 6 34.09 31.36 -34.67
N VAL A 7 34.59 30.12 -34.66
CA VAL A 7 33.76 28.92 -34.63
C VAL A 7 33.38 28.64 -33.17
N GLU A 8 32.16 29.02 -32.81
CA GLU A 8 31.60 28.80 -31.48
C GLU A 8 31.33 27.28 -31.28
N ASN A 9 32.11 26.65 -30.40
CA ASN A 9 31.92 25.27 -29.97
C ASN A 9 30.63 25.16 -29.14
N VAL A 10 29.49 24.94 -29.81
CA VAL A 10 28.23 24.56 -29.16
C VAL A 10 28.42 23.17 -28.54
N LYS A 11 28.67 23.12 -27.23
CA LYS A 11 28.54 21.88 -26.44
C LYS A 11 27.09 21.41 -26.55
N LEU A 12 26.86 20.38 -27.36
CA LEU A 12 25.62 19.60 -27.35
C LEU A 12 25.50 18.88 -26.01
N VAL A 13 24.88 19.55 -25.02
CA VAL A 13 24.46 18.92 -23.78
C VAL A 13 23.28 18.01 -24.11
N SER A 14 23.39 16.72 -23.77
CA SER A 14 22.37 15.73 -24.12
C SER A 14 20.99 16.09 -23.50
N PRO A 15 19.87 15.96 -24.25
CA PRO A 15 18.52 16.26 -23.75
C PRO A 15 18.08 15.40 -22.56
N ARG A 16 18.73 14.24 -22.32
CA ARG A 16 18.45 13.37 -21.18
C ARG A 16 18.92 13.97 -19.84
N SER A 17 20.01 14.74 -19.85
CA SER A 17 20.55 15.37 -18.64
C SER A 17 19.64 16.49 -18.11
N GLN A 18 19.04 17.28 -19.01
CA GLN A 18 18.10 18.35 -18.65
C GLN A 18 16.75 17.84 -18.13
N ARG A 19 16.25 16.68 -18.59
CA ARG A 19 14.97 16.15 -18.08
C ARG A 19 15.07 15.62 -16.64
N ASN A 20 16.19 15.00 -16.27
CA ASN A 20 16.38 14.45 -14.92
C ASN A 20 16.61 15.55 -13.87
N SER A 21 17.23 16.67 -14.24
CA SER A 21 17.39 17.82 -13.35
C SER A 21 16.06 18.55 -13.12
N VAL A 22 15.26 18.78 -14.17
CA VAL A 22 13.94 19.45 -14.07
C VAL A 22 12.98 18.72 -13.11
N MET A 23 13.08 17.39 -13.00
CA MET A 23 12.21 16.59 -12.14
C MET A 23 12.56 16.71 -10.65
N THR A 24 13.85 16.71 -10.30
CA THR A 24 14.31 16.86 -8.91
C THR A 24 14.12 18.28 -8.38
N PHE A 25 14.31 19.30 -9.23
CA PHE A 25 13.94 20.69 -8.91
C PHE A 25 12.42 20.86 -8.76
N GLY A 26 11.62 20.10 -9.50
CA GLY A 26 10.16 20.16 -9.44
C GLY A 26 9.58 19.75 -8.09
N THR A 27 10.13 18.71 -7.44
CA THR A 27 9.65 18.26 -6.13
C THR A 27 9.93 19.29 -5.04
N ASP A 28 11.16 19.83 -4.98
CA ASP A 28 11.52 20.87 -4.01
C ASP A 28 10.63 22.11 -4.14
N GLU A 29 10.44 22.60 -5.36
CA GLU A 29 9.61 23.79 -5.63
C GLU A 29 8.15 23.56 -5.26
N ARG A 30 7.57 22.40 -5.60
CA ARG A 30 6.18 22.13 -5.23
C ARG A 30 5.99 21.99 -3.72
N LEU A 31 6.96 21.43 -2.99
CA LEU A 31 6.89 21.37 -1.53
C LEU A 31 6.85 22.76 -0.86
N LYS A 32 7.38 23.81 -1.51
CA LYS A 32 7.37 25.18 -0.94
C LYS A 32 6.01 25.85 -0.93
N SER A 33 5.20 25.64 -1.97
CA SER A 33 4.01 26.46 -2.21
C SER A 33 2.79 25.74 -2.79
N TYR A 34 2.96 24.57 -3.42
CA TYR A 34 1.87 23.89 -4.16
C TYR A 34 0.68 23.52 -3.26
N LEU A 35 0.96 23.26 -1.98
CA LEU A 35 -0.03 22.83 -1.00
C LEU A 35 -0.52 23.96 -0.08
N ASP A 36 -0.26 25.23 -0.39
CA ASP A 36 -0.52 26.37 0.49
C ASP A 36 -1.97 26.55 0.96
N THR A 37 -2.91 26.16 0.10
CA THR A 37 -4.35 26.25 0.38
C THR A 37 -4.97 24.88 0.68
N ASN A 38 -4.18 23.80 0.67
CA ASN A 38 -4.68 22.43 0.77
C ASN A 38 -4.08 21.70 1.97
N GLN A 39 -4.53 22.10 3.16
CA GLN A 39 -4.09 21.51 4.43
C GLN A 39 -4.36 20.00 4.49
N LEU A 40 -5.53 19.55 4.03
CA LEU A 40 -5.87 18.14 4.00
C LEU A 40 -4.90 17.31 3.15
N GLN A 41 -4.45 17.85 2.01
CA GLN A 41 -3.48 17.15 1.17
C GLN A 41 -2.08 17.13 1.80
N ARG A 42 -1.68 18.15 2.57
CA ARG A 42 -0.44 18.12 3.38
C ARG A 42 -0.47 16.97 4.37
N GLU A 43 -1.58 16.84 5.10
CA GLU A 43 -1.81 15.77 6.08
C GLU A 43 -1.74 14.39 5.44
N ARG A 44 -2.46 14.18 4.34
CA ARG A 44 -2.44 12.92 3.61
C ARG A 44 -1.04 12.58 3.08
N MET A 45 -0.35 13.56 2.50
CA MET A 45 1.01 13.37 1.98
C MET A 45 1.98 12.96 3.09
N CYS A 46 2.03 13.71 4.20
CA CYS A 46 2.94 13.42 5.32
C CYS A 46 2.60 12.08 5.99
N THR A 47 1.31 11.74 6.12
CA THR A 47 0.88 10.43 6.62
C THR A 47 1.40 9.30 5.72
N ALA A 48 1.24 9.44 4.39
CA ALA A 48 1.73 8.46 3.44
C ALA A 48 3.26 8.35 3.44
N VAL A 49 3.97 9.48 3.56
CA VAL A 49 5.44 9.52 3.68
C VAL A 49 5.89 8.79 4.94
N LEU A 50 5.22 8.98 6.08
CA LEU A 50 5.55 8.27 7.32
C LEU A 50 5.30 6.75 7.17
N ALA A 51 4.22 6.36 6.50
CA ALA A 51 3.85 4.96 6.28
C ALA A 51 4.85 4.18 5.41
N LEU A 52 5.70 4.87 4.64
CA LEU A 52 6.79 4.21 3.89
C LEU A 52 7.93 3.76 4.80
N ASP A 53 8.11 4.38 5.97
CA ASP A 53 9.11 3.98 6.93
C ASP A 53 8.58 2.81 7.78
N LYS A 54 9.10 1.61 7.49
CA LYS A 54 8.66 0.34 8.09
C LYS A 54 8.79 0.29 9.62
N ARG A 55 9.56 1.20 10.23
CA ARG A 55 9.65 1.31 11.69
C ARG A 55 8.34 1.83 12.28
N PHE A 56 7.55 2.59 11.53
CA PHE A 56 6.25 3.09 11.94
C PHE A 56 5.13 2.17 11.45
N MET A 57 4.36 1.66 12.40
CA MET A 57 3.22 0.78 12.19
C MET A 57 1.92 1.52 12.52
N ASN A 58 0.79 1.02 12.01
CA ASN A 58 -0.55 1.57 12.28
C ASN A 58 -0.67 3.08 12.03
N VAL A 59 0.04 3.59 11.02
CA VAL A 59 0.06 5.00 10.67
C VAL A 59 -1.33 5.43 10.19
N ARG A 60 -1.94 6.40 10.89
CA ARG A 60 -3.29 6.90 10.59
C ARG A 60 -3.41 8.41 10.82
N PRO A 61 -4.22 9.12 10.03
CA PRO A 61 -4.58 10.50 10.33
C PRO A 61 -5.54 10.54 11.53
N ARG A 62 -5.44 11.56 12.39
CA ARG A 62 -6.38 11.70 13.51
C ARG A 62 -7.72 12.29 13.10
N HIS A 63 -7.74 13.31 12.24
CA HIS A 63 -8.97 13.80 11.61
C HIS A 63 -8.98 13.57 10.09
N PRO A 64 -9.52 12.44 9.61
CA PRO A 64 -9.58 12.12 8.17
C PRO A 64 -10.31 13.16 7.29
N ARG A 65 -11.14 14.01 7.89
CA ARG A 65 -11.94 15.07 7.22
C ARG A 65 -11.48 16.49 7.55
N GLY A 66 -10.39 16.65 8.29
CA GLY A 66 -9.89 17.94 8.79
C GLY A 66 -10.60 18.42 10.06
N GLY A 67 -9.87 19.16 10.90
CA GLY A 67 -10.33 19.70 12.18
C GLY A 67 -9.17 20.29 13.01
N PRO A 68 -9.44 21.02 14.10
CA PRO A 68 -8.39 21.48 15.01
C PRO A 68 -7.83 20.30 15.82
N ASP A 69 -6.73 19.71 15.35
CA ASP A 69 -6.17 18.49 15.95
C ASP A 69 -5.24 18.76 17.15
N GLY A 70 -5.15 20.02 17.59
CA GLY A 70 -4.30 20.41 18.71
C GLY A 70 -2.84 19.98 18.52
N GLY A 71 -2.34 20.01 17.28
CA GLY A 71 -0.96 19.67 16.95
C GLY A 71 -0.64 18.18 16.80
N ARG A 72 -1.65 17.31 16.73
CA ARG A 72 -1.50 15.86 16.59
C ARG A 72 -2.20 15.39 15.33
N ASP A 73 -1.56 15.60 14.19
CA ASP A 73 -2.16 15.35 12.87
C ASP A 73 -2.10 13.86 12.50
N ILE A 74 -1.05 13.16 12.96
CA ILE A 74 -0.77 11.74 12.66
C ILE A 74 -0.60 10.95 13.96
N GLU A 75 -1.07 9.71 13.98
CA GLU A 75 -0.79 8.72 15.03
C GLU A 75 -0.15 7.47 14.42
N ALA A 76 0.84 6.91 15.11
CA ALA A 76 1.55 5.70 14.71
C ALA A 76 2.12 4.95 15.94
N ILE A 77 2.65 3.76 15.69
CA ILE A 77 3.41 2.96 16.66
C ILE A 77 4.81 2.74 16.11
N LEU A 78 5.83 3.27 16.78
CA LEU A 78 7.23 3.08 16.40
C LEU A 78 7.77 1.78 17.00
N ASN A 79 8.40 0.96 16.17
CA ASN A 79 9.01 -0.33 16.52
C ASN A 79 8.06 -1.29 17.28
N GLY A 80 6.75 -1.20 17.01
CA GLY A 80 5.74 -2.06 17.61
C GLY A 80 5.32 -1.70 19.05
N GLU A 81 5.99 -0.75 19.71
CA GLU A 81 5.76 -0.47 21.14
C GLU A 81 5.51 1.02 21.42
N GLN A 82 6.23 1.92 20.74
CA GLN A 82 6.29 3.32 21.14
C GLN A 82 5.16 4.11 20.49
N LYS A 83 4.20 4.55 21.31
CA LYS A 83 3.12 5.41 20.83
C LYS A 83 3.70 6.73 20.30
N THR A 84 3.35 7.05 19.07
CA THR A 84 3.94 8.14 18.29
C THR A 84 2.86 9.11 17.83
N TYR A 85 3.11 10.41 18.02
CA TYR A 85 2.34 11.45 17.34
C TYR A 85 3.18 12.21 16.32
N GLY A 86 2.56 12.57 15.20
CA GLY A 86 3.14 13.39 14.15
C GLY A 86 2.44 14.74 14.05
N ALA A 87 3.22 15.79 13.82
CA ALA A 87 2.76 17.15 13.60
C ALA A 87 3.26 17.71 12.28
N ILE A 88 2.44 18.53 11.62
CA ILE A 88 2.72 19.10 10.30
C ILE A 88 2.83 20.62 10.43
N GLY A 89 4.08 21.09 10.46
CA GLY A 89 4.45 22.50 10.58
C GLY A 89 4.81 23.15 9.25
N PHE A 90 4.02 22.91 8.20
CA PHE A 90 4.25 23.53 6.89
C PHE A 90 4.03 25.04 6.95
N VAL A 91 4.91 25.79 6.27
CA VAL A 91 4.84 27.23 6.11
C VAL A 91 4.51 27.55 4.66
N ASN A 92 3.54 28.45 4.44
CA ASN A 92 3.19 28.89 3.09
C ASN A 92 4.35 29.65 2.46
N GLN A 93 4.57 29.44 1.15
CA GLN A 93 5.68 30.02 0.40
C GLN A 93 7.03 29.83 1.10
N ALA A 94 7.34 28.59 1.50
CA ALA A 94 8.54 28.30 2.27
C ALA A 94 9.82 28.71 1.51
N ASN A 95 10.70 29.46 2.17
CA ASN A 95 11.92 30.03 1.57
C ASN A 95 13.16 29.92 2.47
N ASP A 96 13.12 29.06 3.49
CA ASP A 96 14.22 28.78 4.43
C ASP A 96 14.77 30.00 5.18
N SER A 97 14.07 31.14 5.13
CA SER A 97 14.39 32.32 5.91
C SER A 97 14.42 32.02 7.41
N THR A 98 15.20 32.79 8.14
CA THR A 98 15.28 32.70 9.61
C THR A 98 13.90 32.75 10.26
N ASP A 99 12.96 33.54 9.71
CA ASP A 99 11.61 33.66 10.24
C ASP A 99 10.77 32.41 9.98
N HIS A 100 10.88 31.79 8.80
CA HIS A 100 10.19 30.54 8.50
C HIS A 100 10.73 29.38 9.34
N LYS A 101 12.05 29.33 9.54
CA LYS A 101 12.69 28.37 10.45
C LYS A 101 12.20 28.54 11.88
N LYS A 102 12.18 29.78 12.40
CA LYS A 102 11.62 30.09 13.74
C LYS A 102 10.15 29.69 13.84
N LYS A 103 9.36 29.92 12.78
CA LYS A 103 7.94 29.53 12.75
C LYS A 103 7.79 28.01 12.84
N ALA A 104 8.55 27.24 12.07
CA ALA A 104 8.55 25.78 12.14
C ALA A 104 9.01 25.26 13.52
N GLN A 105 10.07 25.83 14.09
CA GLN A 105 10.57 25.48 15.42
C GLN A 105 9.57 25.79 16.54
N ARG A 106 8.88 26.94 16.46
CA ARG A 106 7.82 27.29 17.42
C ARG A 106 6.65 26.33 17.32
N LYS A 107 6.19 26.05 16.09
CA LYS A 107 5.10 25.09 15.82
C LYS A 107 5.44 23.71 16.40
N PHE A 108 6.67 23.24 16.20
CA PHE A 108 7.15 22.00 16.83
C PHE A 108 7.01 22.03 18.36
N LEU A 109 7.45 23.09 19.03
CA LEU A 109 7.42 23.16 20.50
C LEU A 109 5.99 23.23 21.04
N ASP A 110 5.11 23.95 20.35
CA ASP A 110 3.70 24.11 20.72
C ASP A 110 2.94 22.78 20.54
N ASP A 111 3.18 22.09 19.41
CA ASP A 111 2.55 20.80 19.11
C ASP A 111 3.10 19.69 20.01
N LEU A 112 4.41 19.68 20.28
CA LEU A 112 5.01 18.75 21.25
C LEU A 112 4.45 18.94 22.66
N ALA A 113 4.30 20.20 23.11
CA ALA A 113 3.68 20.47 24.41
C ALA A 113 2.24 19.96 24.47
N SER A 114 1.48 20.21 23.40
CA SER A 114 0.09 19.77 23.28
C SER A 114 -0.02 18.25 23.24
N ALA A 115 0.91 17.56 22.57
CA ALA A 115 0.99 16.11 22.50
C ALA A 115 1.23 15.49 23.88
N ILE A 116 2.26 15.93 24.59
CA ILE A 116 2.61 15.42 25.93
C ILE A 116 1.48 15.69 26.94
N THR A 117 0.85 16.86 26.85
CA THR A 117 -0.26 17.22 27.75
C THR A 117 -1.49 16.36 27.52
N ALA A 118 -1.75 16.03 26.25
CA ALA A 118 -2.95 15.28 25.90
C ALA A 118 -2.82 13.77 26.11
N ASP A 119 -1.60 13.25 26.13
CA ASP A 119 -1.33 11.84 26.35
C ASP A 119 0.06 11.66 26.99
N SER A 120 0.08 11.19 28.24
CA SER A 120 1.30 10.96 29.00
C SER A 120 2.05 9.69 28.58
N GLU A 121 1.43 8.80 27.80
CA GLU A 121 2.03 7.55 27.34
C GLU A 121 2.80 7.71 26.02
N ILE A 122 2.84 8.91 25.43
CA ILE A 122 3.60 9.11 24.20
C ILE A 122 5.09 8.95 24.46
N ASN A 123 5.75 8.18 23.60
CA ASN A 123 7.20 7.95 23.71
C ASN A 123 7.95 8.53 22.53
N ALA A 124 7.26 8.80 21.42
CA ALA A 124 7.87 9.25 20.18
C ALA A 124 7.08 10.41 19.56
N PHE A 125 7.80 11.32 18.90
CA PHE A 125 7.19 12.46 18.20
C PHE A 125 7.88 12.72 16.86
N VAL A 126 7.08 13.03 15.84
CA VAL A 126 7.57 13.29 14.49
C VAL A 126 7.12 14.66 14.02
N LEU A 127 8.04 15.47 13.48
CA LEU A 127 7.72 16.74 12.85
C LEU A 127 7.90 16.65 11.34
N PHE A 128 6.89 17.07 10.58
CA PHE A 128 6.99 17.36 9.16
C PHE A 128 7.03 18.86 8.93
N THR A 129 8.00 19.34 8.16
CA THR A 129 8.07 20.74 7.73
C THR A 129 8.61 20.86 6.32
N ASN A 130 8.09 21.82 5.56
CA ASN A 130 8.59 22.17 4.22
C ASN A 130 9.68 23.25 4.26
N VAL A 131 10.27 23.49 5.43
CA VAL A 131 11.43 24.35 5.62
C VAL A 131 12.67 23.49 5.84
N ASN A 132 13.78 23.82 5.19
CA ASN A 132 15.05 23.12 5.44
C ASN A 132 15.66 23.54 6.77
N LEU A 133 16.00 22.55 7.60
CA LEU A 133 16.65 22.76 8.89
C LEU A 133 18.09 22.21 8.82
N THR A 134 19.03 22.96 9.39
CA THR A 134 20.40 22.49 9.54
C THR A 134 20.48 21.33 10.53
N ALA A 135 21.57 20.55 10.49
CA ALA A 135 21.79 19.47 11.45
C ALA A 135 21.71 19.98 12.91
N ALA A 136 22.38 21.10 13.22
CA ALA A 136 22.37 21.69 14.55
C ALA A 136 20.96 22.15 15.01
N GLU A 137 20.15 22.71 14.09
CA GLU A 137 18.76 23.08 14.40
C GLU A 137 17.93 21.83 14.72
N LYS A 138 18.10 20.74 13.95
CA LYS A 138 17.42 19.46 14.19
C LYS A 138 17.84 18.85 15.53
N ASP A 139 19.13 18.78 15.81
CA ASP A 139 19.66 18.24 17.08
C ASP A 139 19.13 19.02 18.28
N THR A 140 19.03 20.35 18.15
CA THR A 140 18.45 21.21 19.20
C THR A 140 16.99 20.87 19.47
N LEU A 141 16.19 20.63 18.43
CA LEU A 141 14.79 20.25 18.57
C LEU A 141 14.63 18.85 19.20
N ILE A 142 15.44 17.89 18.75
CA ILE A 142 15.47 16.52 19.30
C ILE A 142 15.84 16.57 20.79
N GLN A 143 16.90 17.30 21.16
CA GLN A 143 17.30 17.47 22.57
C GLN A 143 16.19 18.09 23.42
N LYS A 144 15.43 19.05 22.88
CA LYS A 144 14.28 19.64 23.58
C LYS A 144 13.16 18.62 23.80
N ALA A 145 12.92 17.71 22.85
CA ALA A 145 11.94 16.63 23.02
C ALA A 145 12.41 15.60 24.05
N THR A 146 13.66 15.17 24.00
CA THR A 146 14.23 14.24 24.98
C THR A 146 14.20 14.82 26.40
N LYS A 147 14.52 16.10 26.57
CA LYS A 147 14.41 16.80 27.86
C LYS A 147 12.98 16.86 28.41
N ARG A 148 11.97 16.70 27.55
CA ARG A 148 10.55 16.64 27.93
C ARG A 148 10.03 15.20 28.13
N GLY A 149 10.93 14.21 28.12
CA GLY A 149 10.61 12.83 28.48
C GLY A 149 10.34 11.89 27.29
N LEU A 150 10.49 12.34 26.04
CA LEU A 150 10.34 11.46 24.89
C LEU A 150 11.58 10.60 24.66
N ALA A 151 11.37 9.32 24.40
CA ALA A 151 12.41 8.37 24.04
C ALA A 151 12.91 8.59 22.61
N TYR A 152 12.03 9.06 21.71
CA TYR A 152 12.37 9.27 20.31
C TYR A 152 11.78 10.56 19.75
N CYS A 153 12.53 11.23 18.89
CA CYS A 153 12.04 12.39 18.14
C CYS A 153 12.63 12.37 16.74
N GLU A 154 11.80 12.59 15.73
CA GLU A 154 12.23 12.59 14.34
C GLU A 154 11.74 13.82 13.59
N ILE A 155 12.58 14.33 12.70
CA ILE A 155 12.29 15.54 11.91
C ILE A 155 12.43 15.19 10.43
N PHE A 156 11.33 15.40 9.72
CA PHE A 156 11.21 15.38 8.27
C PHE A 156 11.17 16.83 7.78
N ASP A 157 12.35 17.37 7.48
CA ASP A 157 12.49 18.64 6.77
C ASP A 157 12.23 18.47 5.26
N ARG A 158 12.21 19.59 4.52
CA ARG A 158 11.86 19.57 3.09
C ARG A 158 12.76 18.62 2.30
N GLU A 159 14.06 18.68 2.53
CA GLU A 159 15.01 17.80 1.83
C GLU A 159 14.76 16.32 2.13
N ARG A 160 14.51 15.94 3.38
CA ARG A 160 14.18 14.54 3.70
C ARG A 160 12.88 14.10 3.06
N ILE A 161 11.85 14.95 3.07
CA ILE A 161 10.57 14.65 2.40
C ILE A 161 10.81 14.48 0.90
N ARG A 162 11.59 15.38 0.27
CA ARG A 162 11.94 15.32 -1.15
C ARG A 162 12.62 13.99 -1.50
N LEU A 163 13.61 13.58 -0.72
CA LEU A 163 14.32 12.31 -0.93
C LEU A 163 13.39 11.09 -0.86
N VAL A 164 12.43 11.09 0.07
CA VAL A 164 11.43 10.01 0.15
C VAL A 164 10.52 10.02 -1.08
N LEU A 165 10.01 11.19 -1.46
CA LEU A 165 9.09 11.35 -2.60
C LEU A 165 9.73 11.06 -3.96
N ASP A 166 11.03 11.33 -4.12
CA ASP A 166 11.79 11.03 -5.34
C ASP A 166 12.26 9.56 -5.37
N GLY A 167 12.15 8.82 -4.26
CA GLY A 167 12.45 7.39 -4.18
C GLY A 167 11.36 6.52 -4.82
N ALA A 168 11.71 5.28 -5.20
CA ALA A 168 10.81 4.35 -5.90
C ALA A 168 9.49 4.10 -5.16
N ASP A 169 9.52 4.02 -3.83
CA ASP A 169 8.33 3.80 -3.01
C ASP A 169 7.50 5.10 -2.83
N GLY A 170 8.09 6.29 -3.05
CA GLY A 170 7.45 7.60 -2.88
C GLY A 170 6.90 8.23 -4.16
N MET A 171 7.25 7.72 -5.34
CA MET A 171 6.83 8.28 -6.64
C MET A 171 5.30 8.38 -6.78
N ALA A 172 4.56 7.38 -6.30
CA ALA A 172 3.09 7.40 -6.33
C ALA A 172 2.51 8.51 -5.43
N ILE A 173 3.08 8.70 -4.24
CA ILE A 173 2.68 9.77 -3.30
C ILE A 173 2.97 11.14 -3.91
N ARG A 174 4.14 11.28 -4.53
CA ARG A 174 4.57 12.50 -5.23
C ARG A 174 3.60 12.86 -6.35
N PHE A 175 3.19 11.88 -7.15
CA PHE A 175 2.19 12.10 -8.20
C PHE A 175 0.84 12.51 -7.62
N GLN A 176 0.32 11.79 -6.64
CA GLN A 176 -1.00 12.08 -6.04
C GLN A 176 -1.06 13.40 -5.30
N SER A 177 0.00 13.75 -4.57
CA SER A 177 0.00 14.90 -3.66
C SER A 177 0.52 16.17 -4.32
N LEU A 178 1.58 16.04 -5.11
CA LEU A 178 2.21 17.18 -5.75
C LEU A 178 1.84 17.28 -7.22
N GLY A 179 1.14 16.32 -7.84
CA GLY A 179 0.76 16.37 -9.25
C GLY A 179 1.97 16.33 -10.20
N ILE A 180 3.08 15.70 -9.78
CA ILE A 180 4.30 15.55 -10.57
C ILE A 180 4.26 14.18 -11.25
N PRO A 181 4.12 14.12 -12.59
CA PRO A 181 4.10 12.86 -13.31
C PRO A 181 5.45 12.15 -13.20
N MET A 182 5.43 10.81 -13.30
CA MET A 182 6.66 10.02 -13.40
C MET A 182 7.21 10.08 -14.83
N SER A 183 8.52 10.23 -14.96
CA SER A 183 9.24 10.01 -16.22
C SER A 183 9.21 8.53 -16.63
N GLU A 184 9.51 8.22 -17.88
CA GLU A 184 9.56 6.83 -18.37
C GLU A 184 10.51 5.95 -17.53
N ALA A 185 11.67 6.49 -17.12
CA ALA A 185 12.62 5.77 -16.29
C ALA A 185 12.09 5.49 -14.87
N GLU A 186 11.39 6.47 -14.29
CA GLU A 186 10.73 6.31 -12.99
C GLU A 186 9.55 5.34 -13.09
N GLN A 187 8.78 5.36 -14.18
CA GLN A 187 7.71 4.39 -14.43
C GLN A 187 8.28 2.97 -14.52
N ALA A 188 9.37 2.76 -15.27
CA ALA A 188 10.04 1.47 -15.33
C ALA A 188 10.53 1.01 -13.94
N THR A 189 11.07 1.93 -13.14
CA THR A 189 11.51 1.65 -11.76
C THR A 189 10.33 1.28 -10.86
N PHE A 190 9.20 1.99 -10.98
CA PHE A 190 7.98 1.71 -10.27
C PHE A 190 7.45 0.30 -10.61
N PHE A 191 7.34 -0.05 -11.89
CA PHE A 191 6.89 -1.38 -12.29
C PHE A 191 7.88 -2.49 -11.90
N ALA A 192 9.19 -2.24 -11.94
CA ALA A 192 10.17 -3.21 -11.45
C ALA A 192 10.05 -3.44 -9.93
N ARG A 193 9.66 -2.41 -9.18
CA ARG A 193 9.50 -2.49 -7.71
C ARG A 193 8.19 -3.15 -7.30
N TRP A 194 7.08 -2.76 -7.93
CA TRP A 194 5.72 -3.13 -7.52
C TRP A 194 5.09 -4.20 -8.42
N GLY A 195 5.77 -4.62 -9.49
CA GLY A 195 5.24 -5.57 -10.46
C GLY A 195 4.83 -6.90 -9.84
N ASP A 196 5.70 -7.46 -9.00
CA ASP A 196 5.46 -8.73 -8.32
C ASP A 196 4.29 -8.63 -7.32
N ASP A 197 4.21 -7.53 -6.57
CA ASP A 197 3.12 -7.29 -5.62
C ASP A 197 1.77 -7.17 -6.34
N ILE A 198 1.71 -6.44 -7.45
CA ILE A 198 0.50 -6.30 -8.28
C ILE A 198 0.09 -7.67 -8.83
N GLN A 199 1.04 -8.45 -9.34
CA GLN A 199 0.77 -9.79 -9.84
C GLN A 199 0.22 -10.70 -8.73
N SER A 200 0.82 -10.65 -7.55
CA SER A 200 0.40 -11.43 -6.38
C SER A 200 -1.07 -11.15 -6.02
N VAL A 201 -1.43 -9.86 -5.87
CA VAL A 201 -2.81 -9.45 -5.54
C VAL A 201 -3.81 -9.92 -6.61
N ILE A 202 -3.44 -9.84 -7.88
CA ILE A 202 -4.28 -10.31 -8.99
C ILE A 202 -4.49 -11.82 -8.91
N VAL A 203 -3.42 -12.60 -8.70
CA VAL A 203 -3.47 -14.06 -8.61
C VAL A 203 -4.32 -14.50 -7.41
N ASP A 204 -4.12 -13.88 -6.25
CA ASP A 204 -4.89 -14.17 -5.04
C ASP A 204 -6.38 -13.86 -5.23
N GLY A 205 -6.70 -12.69 -5.80
CA GLY A 205 -8.08 -12.31 -6.11
C GLY A 205 -8.78 -13.30 -7.06
N PHE A 206 -8.10 -13.73 -8.13
CA PHE A 206 -8.66 -14.72 -9.05
C PHE A 206 -8.82 -16.10 -8.40
N SER A 207 -7.92 -16.50 -7.52
CA SER A 207 -8.01 -17.74 -6.75
C SER A 207 -9.27 -17.77 -5.88
N GLU A 208 -9.56 -16.67 -5.17
CA GLU A 208 -10.76 -16.55 -4.33
C GLU A 208 -12.06 -16.55 -5.16
N ILE A 209 -12.07 -15.88 -6.32
CA ILE A 209 -13.21 -15.93 -7.25
C ILE A 209 -13.43 -17.36 -7.75
N LYS A 210 -12.37 -18.08 -8.13
CA LYS A 210 -12.47 -19.47 -8.59
C LYS A 210 -13.03 -20.39 -7.50
N LYS A 211 -12.59 -20.24 -6.25
CA LYS A 211 -13.16 -20.98 -5.11
C LYS A 211 -14.66 -20.71 -4.96
N SER A 212 -15.07 -19.45 -5.08
CA SER A 212 -16.48 -19.04 -4.97
C SER A 212 -17.32 -19.61 -6.11
N LEU A 213 -16.83 -19.59 -7.35
CA LEU A 213 -17.50 -20.19 -8.50
C LEU A 213 -17.67 -21.70 -8.34
N ASN A 214 -16.62 -22.42 -7.94
CA ASN A 214 -16.68 -23.86 -7.69
C ASN A 214 -17.71 -24.19 -6.60
N ARG A 215 -17.80 -23.37 -5.55
CA ARG A 215 -18.80 -23.53 -4.48
C ARG A 215 -20.22 -23.32 -5.01
N MET A 216 -20.45 -22.30 -5.83
CA MET A 216 -21.77 -22.05 -6.42
C MET A 216 -22.18 -23.16 -7.38
N GLN A 217 -21.25 -23.62 -8.24
CA GLN A 217 -21.49 -24.75 -9.13
C GLN A 217 -21.85 -26.00 -8.33
N PHE A 218 -21.10 -26.31 -7.28
CA PHE A 218 -21.41 -27.43 -6.39
C PHE A 218 -22.81 -27.31 -5.77
N LEU A 219 -23.21 -26.13 -5.30
CA LEU A 219 -24.57 -25.91 -4.75
C LEU A 219 -25.66 -26.07 -5.83
N GLN A 220 -25.40 -25.65 -7.07
CA GLN A 220 -26.33 -25.88 -8.18
C GLN A 220 -26.46 -27.36 -8.51
N GLU A 221 -25.34 -28.09 -8.58
CA GLU A 221 -25.33 -29.53 -8.82
C GLU A 221 -25.98 -30.32 -7.67
N MET A 222 -25.84 -29.87 -6.42
CA MET A 222 -26.55 -30.46 -5.28
C MET A 222 -28.07 -30.32 -5.37
N ASN A 223 -28.57 -29.26 -6.01
CA ASN A 223 -30.00 -29.02 -6.21
C ASN A 223 -30.56 -29.75 -7.43
N ALA A 224 -29.72 -30.37 -8.26
CA ALA A 224 -30.19 -31.20 -9.35
C ALA A 224 -30.80 -32.51 -8.79
N PRO A 225 -32.04 -32.87 -9.19
CA PRO A 225 -32.62 -34.15 -8.81
C PRO A 225 -31.73 -35.29 -9.29
N LEU A 226 -31.65 -36.35 -8.49
CA LEU A 226 -30.93 -37.56 -8.87
C LEU A 226 -31.79 -38.31 -9.89
N ASP A 227 -31.48 -38.13 -11.17
CA ASP A 227 -32.33 -38.64 -12.26
C ASP A 227 -32.32 -40.16 -12.37
N GLN A 228 -31.20 -40.81 -12.07
CA GLN A 228 -31.07 -42.26 -12.11
C GLN A 228 -30.00 -42.75 -11.14
N PHE A 229 -30.32 -43.84 -10.45
CA PHE A 229 -29.40 -44.56 -9.57
C PHE A 229 -29.39 -46.04 -9.98
N LEU A 230 -28.24 -46.54 -10.44
CA LEU A 230 -28.11 -47.92 -10.93
C LEU A 230 -27.14 -48.69 -10.04
N VAL A 231 -27.66 -49.74 -9.40
CA VAL A 231 -26.87 -50.73 -8.67
C VAL A 231 -26.76 -51.97 -9.55
N LEU A 232 -25.54 -52.29 -9.97
CA LEU A 232 -25.24 -53.52 -10.72
C LEU A 232 -24.61 -54.52 -9.76
N LEU A 233 -25.21 -55.70 -9.69
CA LEU A 233 -24.70 -56.82 -8.89
C LEU A 233 -24.25 -57.89 -9.85
N GLU A 234 -22.96 -58.15 -9.86
CA GLU A 234 -22.37 -59.26 -10.60
C GLU A 234 -22.26 -60.46 -9.67
N LEU A 235 -22.93 -61.56 -10.03
CA LEU A 235 -22.82 -62.81 -9.31
C LEU A 235 -21.59 -63.57 -9.81
N ASP A 236 -20.87 -64.21 -8.90
CA ASP A 236 -19.66 -64.98 -9.20
C ASP A 236 -19.93 -66.25 -10.02
N ARG A 237 -21.20 -66.67 -10.11
CA ARG A 237 -21.69 -67.78 -10.93
C ARG A 237 -23.21 -67.73 -11.10
N GLU A 238 -23.72 -68.64 -11.91
CA GLU A 238 -25.16 -68.87 -12.06
C GLU A 238 -25.70 -69.64 -10.84
N TYR A 239 -26.79 -69.15 -10.26
CA TYR A 239 -27.44 -69.75 -9.08
C TYR A 239 -28.87 -70.18 -9.43
N ASN A 240 -29.33 -71.28 -8.85
CA ASN A 240 -30.74 -71.66 -8.92
C ASN A 240 -31.59 -70.75 -8.02
N GLY A 241 -32.83 -70.43 -8.42
CA GLY A 241 -33.70 -69.48 -7.70
C GLY A 241 -34.01 -69.82 -6.23
N ASN A 242 -33.72 -71.06 -5.80
CA ASN A 242 -33.88 -71.52 -4.41
C ASN A 242 -32.62 -71.31 -3.56
N GLU A 243 -31.48 -71.02 -4.18
CA GLU A 243 -30.18 -70.81 -3.52
C GLU A 243 -30.00 -69.35 -3.11
N ILE A 244 -30.53 -68.44 -3.92
CA ILE A 244 -30.55 -67.01 -3.62
C ILE A 244 -31.80 -66.74 -2.77
N GLY A 245 -31.70 -66.92 -1.45
CA GLY A 245 -32.78 -66.54 -0.53
C GLY A 245 -33.15 -65.04 -0.60
N HIS A 246 -34.00 -64.57 0.32
CA HIS A 246 -34.31 -63.13 0.41
C HIS A 246 -33.07 -62.34 0.88
N PHE A 247 -32.51 -61.53 -0.01
CA PHE A 247 -31.50 -60.54 0.33
C PHE A 247 -32.09 -59.12 0.31
N ARG A 248 -31.57 -58.25 1.18
CA ARG A 248 -31.90 -56.83 1.21
C ARG A 248 -30.59 -56.06 1.23
N PHE A 249 -30.45 -55.13 0.29
CA PHE A 249 -29.34 -54.18 0.30
C PHE A 249 -29.79 -52.89 0.96
N PHE A 250 -28.90 -52.35 1.79
CA PHE A 250 -29.04 -51.02 2.34
C PHE A 250 -27.91 -50.18 1.74
N GLU A 251 -28.28 -49.09 1.09
CA GLU A 251 -27.32 -48.18 0.49
C GLU A 251 -27.48 -46.79 1.10
N HIS A 252 -26.33 -46.15 1.35
CA HIS A 252 -26.26 -44.84 1.97
C HIS A 252 -25.36 -43.94 1.13
N GLU A 253 -25.95 -43.00 0.39
CA GLU A 253 -25.20 -42.02 -0.39
C GLU A 253 -24.88 -40.79 0.46
N SER A 254 -23.62 -40.35 0.45
CA SER A 254 -23.22 -39.04 0.99
C SER A 254 -22.42 -38.28 -0.07
N ARG A 255 -23.01 -37.20 -0.63
CA ARG A 255 -22.35 -36.36 -1.62
C ARG A 255 -21.33 -35.43 -0.95
N ARG A 256 -20.03 -35.75 -1.07
CA ARG A 256 -18.94 -34.92 -0.52
C ARG A 256 -18.18 -34.07 -1.56
N THR A 257 -18.29 -34.39 -2.86
CA THR A 257 -17.63 -33.64 -3.93
C THR A 257 -18.17 -34.03 -5.30
N ALA A 258 -18.29 -33.06 -6.21
CA ALA A 258 -18.65 -33.29 -7.61
C ALA A 258 -17.45 -33.74 -8.44
N ARG A 259 -17.35 -35.04 -8.71
CA ARG A 259 -16.52 -35.59 -9.79
C ARG A 259 -17.28 -36.77 -10.39
N TRP A 260 -17.96 -36.53 -11.50
CA TRP A 260 -18.45 -37.61 -12.35
C TRP A 260 -17.63 -37.56 -13.65
N ALA A 261 -16.80 -38.58 -13.84
CA ALA A 261 -16.19 -38.88 -15.13
C ALA A 261 -17.26 -39.58 -15.97
N LEU A 262 -17.65 -38.97 -17.09
CA LEU A 262 -18.52 -39.56 -18.10
C LEU A 262 -17.76 -40.69 -18.79
N TYR A 263 -18.08 -41.95 -18.46
CA TYR A 263 -17.80 -43.10 -19.30
C TYR A 263 -19.12 -43.85 -19.49
N GLY A 264 -19.58 -43.93 -20.74
CA GLY A 264 -20.74 -44.71 -21.14
C GLY A 264 -20.42 -45.40 -22.45
N ASP A 265 -20.37 -46.73 -22.41
CA ASP A 265 -20.53 -47.73 -23.48
C ASP A 265 -20.51 -49.07 -22.71
N VAL A 266 -21.33 -50.11 -22.93
CA VAL A 266 -21.83 -50.74 -24.15
C VAL A 266 -23.15 -51.46 -23.82
N TRP A 267 -24.15 -51.40 -24.71
CA TRP A 267 -25.31 -52.30 -24.66
C TRP A 267 -24.96 -53.65 -25.29
N ASN A 268 -25.27 -54.76 -24.61
CA ASN A 268 -25.49 -56.03 -25.30
C ASN A 268 -26.61 -56.83 -24.63
N ILE A 269 -27.73 -56.99 -25.35
CA ILE A 269 -28.85 -57.85 -24.96
C ILE A 269 -28.68 -59.20 -25.68
N GLY A 270 -28.59 -60.29 -24.91
CA GLY A 270 -28.83 -61.66 -25.36
C GLY A 270 -29.03 -62.52 -24.11
N SER A 271 -29.98 -63.44 -24.01
CA SER A 271 -30.83 -64.10 -25.00
C SER A 271 -32.15 -64.49 -24.35
N ARG A 272 -33.23 -64.51 -25.15
CA ARG A 272 -34.50 -65.15 -24.78
C ARG A 272 -34.33 -66.67 -24.88
N THR A 273 -34.79 -67.38 -23.86
CA THR A 273 -35.44 -68.69 -24.08
C THR A 273 -36.94 -68.49 -24.01
#